data_AF-A0AA39WW04-F1
#
_entry.id   AF-A0AA39WW04-F1
#
_cell.length_a   1.000
_cell.length_b   1.000
_cell.length_c   1.000
_cell.angle_alpha   90.00
_cell.angle_beta   90.00
_cell.angle_gamma   90.00
#
_symmetry.space_group_name_H-M   'P 1'
#
loop_
_entity.id
_entity.type
_entity.pdbx_description
1 polymer ?
#
loop_
_entity_poly.entity_id
_entity_poly.type
_entity_poly.pdbx_seq_one_letter_code
_entity_poly.pdbx_strand_id
1 'polypeptide(L)'
;MRQEQAGDEPSLGEFYHAWRMCVDELGQLCAAMPPARLHHTLTNLHRQQEIAVERSSKKAQKGDLPSPHIFNALGSQSWAVKWAVVKKCRGLICVNTQFPHTPPLFVHPLSKDPSRERIVKRPLQERTVTIDAAVDSGATWIKFISVTPKALEYQVDATNWESDSENDEGDDSSVGRAERHRTIDGLSYCDFVAKAKTVVQAAKWNQCPQLHLVIPSLREGESGAVDRVLNYIRTELGGKDVTVTVSCANSPLLTEPPPELSAAIESLVSVEDEFSAEHGRPLTPTINLDPGVLISLVSDMHHGPIPQQPLSQQKVVTLSLGHPDNPEKPELDGRQDLLPRVLFPALRGRKLVCTKFAASYFRQVISSIATSSEETRASFILPPEGSSTSREELLAECQKWSNVSIPSDLVLPVEIVDDVDVEQVESLVRSGQLPPMALGVARDLSRLNCSVYLHGWANRLTTITGSRGIYRQVHNSISKHWKPDGLNDIPPHLLQLYVGRLLHRDKPGNWRQILTGVPNGGEVPPEVIRWTYPLTTWGRGINSFGMPDSKCWPGVGHDEIQTHGIKDHKFLAKHRKLDQLGNPTES
;
A
#
# COMPACT_ATOMS: atom_id res chain seq x y z
N MET A 1 38.58 -8.61 46.93
CA MET A 1 38.85 -9.15 45.59
C MET A 1 37.56 -9.73 45.03
N ARG A 2 36.77 -8.91 44.33
CA ARG A 2 35.71 -9.40 43.44
C ARG A 2 36.24 -9.16 42.04
N GLN A 3 36.56 -10.25 41.33
CA GLN A 3 36.81 -10.21 39.90
C GLN A 3 35.49 -9.82 39.23
N GLU A 4 35.44 -8.61 38.68
CA GLU A 4 34.49 -8.29 37.62
C GLU A 4 34.84 -9.19 36.44
N GLN A 5 33.92 -10.07 36.06
CA GLN A 5 33.95 -10.73 34.77
C GLN A 5 33.71 -9.64 33.71
N ALA A 6 34.80 -9.08 33.19
CA ALA A 6 34.78 -8.40 31.90
C ALA A 6 34.35 -9.46 30.87
N GLY A 7 33.13 -9.35 30.36
CA GLY A 7 32.74 -10.10 29.17
C GLY A 7 33.66 -9.70 28.03
N ASP A 8 34.19 -10.68 27.29
CA ASP A 8 35.00 -10.46 26.09
C ASP A 8 34.22 -9.58 25.11
N GLU A 9 34.54 -8.28 25.09
CA GLU A 9 34.09 -7.41 24.00
C GLU A 9 34.82 -7.85 22.73
N PRO A 10 34.09 -8.14 21.64
CA PRO A 10 34.70 -8.60 20.40
C PRO A 10 35.72 -7.56 19.94
N SER A 11 36.88 -8.05 19.53
CA SER A 11 37.93 -7.18 18.98
C SER A 11 37.40 -6.43 17.77
N LEU A 12 37.96 -5.24 17.51
CA LEU A 12 37.59 -4.44 16.35
C LEU A 12 37.73 -5.24 15.03
N GLY A 13 38.69 -6.17 14.97
CA GLY A 13 38.90 -7.07 13.84
C GLY A 13 37.76 -8.08 13.66
N GLU A 14 37.28 -8.70 14.74
CA GLU A 14 36.14 -9.63 14.71
C GLU A 14 34.85 -8.94 14.29
N PHE A 15 34.63 -7.70 14.74
CA PHE A 15 33.49 -6.89 14.30
C PHE A 15 33.51 -6.64 12.79
N TYR A 16 34.65 -6.22 12.24
CA TYR A 16 34.77 -5.99 10.80
C TYR A 16 34.61 -7.28 9.99
N HIS A 17 35.15 -8.39 10.47
CA HIS A 17 34.97 -9.69 9.85
C HIS A 17 33.49 -10.10 9.81
N ALA A 18 32.79 -10.00 10.95
CA ALA A 18 31.37 -10.31 11.03
C ALA A 18 30.52 -9.40 10.13
N TRP A 19 30.84 -8.10 10.07
CA TRP A 19 30.15 -7.18 9.16
C TRP A 19 30.41 -7.53 7.70
N ARG A 20 31.66 -7.85 7.32
CA ARG A 20 32.01 -8.25 5.96
C ARG A 20 31.28 -9.53 5.55
N MET A 21 31.23 -10.54 6.41
CA MET A 21 30.44 -11.75 6.17
C MET A 21 28.98 -11.42 5.90
N CYS A 22 28.35 -10.57 6.70
CA CYS A 22 26.96 -10.18 6.48
C CYS A 22 26.74 -9.44 5.15
N VAL A 23 27.73 -8.70 4.66
CA VAL A 23 27.68 -8.07 3.34
C VAL A 23 27.74 -9.13 2.24
N ASP A 24 28.65 -10.08 2.34
CA ASP A 24 28.79 -11.16 1.36
C ASP A 24 27.53 -12.06 1.32
N GLU A 25 26.92 -12.34 2.49
CA GLU A 25 25.64 -13.05 2.61
C GLU A 25 24.48 -12.26 1.97
N LEU A 26 24.43 -10.94 2.18
CA LEU A 26 23.44 -10.06 1.55
C LEU A 26 23.60 -10.05 0.02
N GLY A 27 24.84 -10.12 -0.49
CA GLY A 27 25.11 -10.26 -1.92
C GLY A 27 24.54 -11.55 -2.52
N GLN A 28 24.64 -12.67 -1.79
CA GLN A 28 24.03 -13.94 -2.20
C GLN A 28 22.49 -13.87 -2.20
N LEU A 29 21.89 -13.24 -1.20
CA LEU A 29 20.44 -13.00 -1.20
C LEU A 29 20.02 -12.14 -2.40
N CYS A 30 20.73 -11.05 -2.70
CA CYS A 30 20.44 -10.20 -3.86
C CYS A 30 20.47 -10.98 -5.18
N ALA A 31 21.37 -11.96 -5.31
CA ALA A 31 21.49 -12.81 -6.48
C ALA A 31 20.37 -13.87 -6.58
N ALA A 32 19.85 -14.34 -5.45
CA ALA A 32 18.77 -15.33 -5.39
C ALA A 32 17.36 -14.71 -5.55
N MET A 33 17.19 -13.43 -5.22
CA MET A 33 15.90 -12.75 -5.31
C MET A 33 15.50 -12.47 -6.77
N PRO A 34 14.24 -12.76 -7.17
CA PRO A 34 13.76 -12.43 -8.50
C PRO A 34 13.77 -10.91 -8.75
N PRO A 35 13.90 -10.47 -10.02
CA PRO A 35 13.88 -9.05 -10.39
C PRO A 35 12.47 -8.46 -10.26
N ALA A 36 12.04 -8.26 -9.02
CA ALA A 36 10.87 -7.49 -8.63
C ALA A 36 11.31 -6.18 -7.96
N ARG A 37 10.36 -5.31 -7.56
CA ARG A 37 10.60 -4.01 -6.90
C ARG A 37 11.61 -4.05 -5.74
N LEU A 38 11.75 -5.20 -5.08
CA LEU A 38 12.66 -5.45 -3.95
C LEU A 38 14.13 -5.49 -4.35
N HIS A 39 14.43 -5.90 -5.58
CA HIS A 39 15.81 -6.03 -6.06
C HIS A 39 16.53 -4.69 -5.98
N HIS A 40 15.84 -3.57 -6.25
CA HIS A 40 16.45 -2.24 -6.19
C HIS A 40 16.81 -1.81 -4.76
N THR A 41 15.92 -2.01 -3.78
CA THR A 41 16.16 -1.59 -2.38
C THR A 41 17.23 -2.46 -1.71
N LEU A 42 17.19 -3.78 -1.92
CA LEU A 42 18.20 -4.71 -1.43
C LEU A 42 19.57 -4.47 -2.07
N THR A 43 19.62 -4.26 -3.40
CA THR A 43 20.88 -3.95 -4.10
C THR A 43 21.47 -2.62 -3.64
N ASN A 44 20.64 -1.60 -3.43
CA ASN A 44 21.08 -0.32 -2.88
C ASN A 44 21.63 -0.48 -1.47
N LEU A 45 20.96 -1.28 -0.62
CA LEU A 45 21.44 -1.57 0.72
C LEU A 45 22.78 -2.31 0.69
N HIS A 46 22.91 -3.35 -0.13
CA HIS A 46 24.15 -4.09 -0.33
C HIS A 46 25.29 -3.15 -0.68
N ARG A 47 25.08 -2.30 -1.70
CA ARG A 47 26.06 -1.28 -2.11
C ARG A 47 26.40 -0.30 -1.00
N GLN A 48 25.40 0.17 -0.24
CA GLN A 48 25.63 1.08 0.89
C GLN A 48 26.48 0.43 1.98
N GLN A 49 26.21 -0.83 2.31
CA GLN A 49 26.95 -1.59 3.32
C GLN A 49 28.37 -1.92 2.85
N GLU A 50 28.57 -2.30 1.58
CA GLU A 50 29.91 -2.48 0.99
C GLU A 50 30.76 -1.21 1.16
N ILE A 51 30.23 -0.05 0.76
CA ILE A 51 30.92 1.23 0.88
C ILE A 51 31.21 1.57 2.36
N ALA A 52 30.27 1.28 3.26
CA ALA A 52 30.42 1.56 4.69
C ALA A 52 31.49 0.67 5.35
N VAL A 53 31.53 -0.62 5.05
CA VAL A 53 32.56 -1.56 5.52
C VAL A 53 33.93 -1.14 5.02
N GLU A 54 34.05 -0.83 3.72
CA GLU A 54 35.33 -0.42 3.15
C GLU A 54 35.86 0.88 3.75
N ARG A 55 34.99 1.90 3.90
CA ARG A 55 35.37 3.18 4.49
C ARG A 55 35.82 3.01 5.93
N SER A 56 35.14 2.16 6.69
CA SER A 56 35.44 1.93 8.10
C SER A 56 36.73 1.11 8.25
N SER A 57 36.94 0.09 7.43
CA SER A 57 38.19 -0.69 7.37
C SER A 57 39.39 0.19 7.00
N LYS A 58 39.25 1.08 6.00
CA LYS A 58 40.31 2.05 5.62
C LYS A 58 40.64 3.05 6.72
N LYS A 59 39.66 3.47 7.53
CA LYS A 59 39.89 4.33 8.71
C LYS A 59 40.62 3.58 9.82
N ALA A 60 40.21 2.36 10.11
CA ALA A 60 40.86 1.51 11.10
C ALA A 60 42.34 1.22 10.74
N GLN A 61 42.64 0.96 9.46
CA GLN A 61 44.01 0.78 8.97
C GLN A 61 44.89 2.03 9.11
N LYS A 62 44.29 3.22 9.18
CA LYS A 62 45.01 4.50 9.38
C LYS A 62 45.20 4.86 10.85
N GLY A 63 44.75 4.02 11.79
CA GLY A 63 44.81 4.30 13.23
C GLY A 63 43.76 5.29 13.72
N ASP A 64 42.87 5.78 12.85
CA ASP A 64 41.71 6.60 13.24
C ASP A 64 40.61 5.67 13.76
N LEU A 65 40.66 5.38 15.06
CA LEU A 65 39.58 4.68 15.74
C LEU A 65 38.29 5.52 15.62
N PRO A 66 37.19 4.98 15.04
CA PRO A 66 35.91 5.67 15.09
C PRO A 66 35.56 5.93 16.57
N SER A 67 35.09 7.14 16.89
CA SER A 67 34.73 7.45 18.29
C SER A 67 33.71 6.42 18.80
N PRO A 68 33.68 6.10 20.10
CA PRO A 68 32.70 5.19 20.69
C PRO A 68 31.25 5.59 20.34
N HIS A 69 30.98 6.87 20.09
CA HIS A 69 29.70 7.35 19.59
C HIS A 69 29.43 7.04 18.11
N ILE A 70 30.44 7.04 17.24
CA ILE A 70 30.32 6.55 15.85
C ILE A 70 30.23 5.03 15.84
N PHE A 71 30.97 4.35 16.72
CA PHE A 71 30.93 2.91 16.95
C PHE A 71 29.58 2.45 17.52
N ASN A 72 28.93 3.24 18.40
CA ASN A 72 27.58 3.01 18.92
C ASN A 72 26.47 3.60 18.05
N ALA A 73 26.74 4.56 17.16
CA ALA A 73 25.80 5.00 16.13
C ALA A 73 25.76 3.99 14.96
N LEU A 74 26.90 3.36 14.65
CA LEU A 74 27.01 2.14 13.83
C LEU A 74 26.58 0.89 14.62
N GLY A 75 26.69 0.94 15.95
CA GLY A 75 26.46 -0.15 16.90
C GLY A 75 25.21 0.02 17.74
N SER A 76 24.22 0.79 17.28
CA SER A 76 22.98 0.90 18.05
C SER A 76 22.33 -0.47 18.18
N GLN A 77 22.60 -1.38 17.22
CA GLN A 77 22.75 -2.85 17.34
C GLN A 77 23.57 -3.32 16.12
N SER A 78 24.58 -4.19 16.28
CA SER A 78 25.45 -4.58 15.16
C SER A 78 24.63 -5.09 13.96
N TRP A 79 25.03 -4.74 12.74
CA TRP A 79 24.40 -5.26 11.52
C TRP A 79 24.31 -6.80 11.54
N ALA A 80 25.29 -7.46 12.16
CA ALA A 80 25.30 -8.90 12.39
C ALA A 80 24.11 -9.40 13.23
N VAL A 81 23.74 -8.70 14.32
CA VAL A 81 22.56 -9.07 15.12
C VAL A 81 21.28 -8.88 14.29
N LYS A 82 21.16 -7.76 13.58
CA LYS A 82 19.99 -7.50 12.73
C LYS A 82 19.85 -8.58 11.66
N TRP A 83 20.96 -8.92 11.01
CA TRP A 83 21.01 -9.92 9.97
C TRP A 83 20.73 -11.33 10.50
N ALA A 84 21.26 -11.70 11.68
CA ALA A 84 20.96 -12.96 12.33
C ALA A 84 19.47 -13.13 12.63
N VAL A 85 18.79 -12.06 13.06
CA VAL A 85 17.34 -12.05 13.23
C VAL A 85 16.62 -12.21 11.88
N VAL A 86 17.01 -11.43 10.87
CA VAL A 86 16.40 -11.51 9.53
C VAL A 86 16.55 -12.91 8.94
N LYS A 87 17.69 -13.58 9.12
CA LYS A 87 17.90 -14.98 8.65
C LYS A 87 16.92 -16.00 9.24
N LYS A 88 16.29 -15.70 10.37
CA LYS A 88 15.27 -16.56 11.01
C LYS A 88 13.86 -16.31 10.46
N CYS A 89 13.68 -15.29 9.63
CA CYS A 89 12.39 -14.90 9.07
C CYS A 89 12.14 -15.57 7.72
N ARG A 90 10.95 -15.32 7.15
CA ARG A 90 10.55 -15.76 5.81
C ARG A 90 9.91 -14.62 5.01
N GLY A 91 9.82 -14.79 3.69
CA GLY A 91 9.09 -13.87 2.80
C GLY A 91 9.50 -12.40 2.97
N LEU A 92 10.80 -12.11 2.83
CA LEU A 92 11.35 -10.77 3.01
C LEU A 92 10.87 -9.85 1.88
N ILE A 93 10.20 -8.77 2.27
CA ILE A 93 9.80 -7.71 1.34
C ILE A 93 10.87 -6.63 1.30
N CYS A 94 11.18 -5.99 2.42
CA CYS A 94 12.09 -4.85 2.40
C CYS A 94 12.96 -4.77 3.65
N VAL A 95 14.05 -4.01 3.53
CA VAL A 95 15.02 -3.78 4.60
C VAL A 95 15.31 -2.28 4.66
N ASN A 96 15.46 -1.71 5.86
CA ASN A 96 15.79 -0.30 6.10
C ASN A 96 14.92 0.69 5.28
N THR A 97 13.63 0.41 5.18
CA THR A 97 12.69 1.17 4.36
C THR A 97 11.92 2.18 5.20
N GLN A 98 11.72 3.38 4.66
CA GLN A 98 10.94 4.43 5.31
C GLN A 98 9.46 4.31 4.97
N PHE A 99 8.62 4.37 6.01
CA PHE A 99 7.17 4.34 5.88
C PHE A 99 6.55 5.58 6.51
N PRO A 100 5.56 6.21 5.86
CA PRO A 100 4.88 7.37 6.42
C PRO A 100 4.01 6.98 7.61
N HIS A 101 3.89 7.87 8.59
CA HIS A 101 2.93 7.71 9.69
C HIS A 101 1.96 8.90 9.82
N THR A 102 1.97 9.77 8.81
CA THR A 102 1.08 10.92 8.62
C THR A 102 0.74 11.01 7.14
N PRO A 103 -0.36 11.68 6.76
CA PRO A 103 -0.58 11.96 5.36
C PRO A 103 0.47 12.98 4.88
N PRO A 104 0.67 13.09 3.55
CA PRO A 104 1.45 14.16 2.98
C PRO A 104 0.86 15.52 3.38
N LEU A 105 1.59 16.31 4.15
CA LEU A 105 1.13 17.60 4.67
C LEU A 105 1.55 18.76 3.77
N PHE A 106 0.65 19.74 3.61
CA PHE A 106 0.97 21.02 3.00
C PHE A 106 1.74 21.88 4.00
N VAL A 107 3.00 22.21 3.68
CA VAL A 107 3.81 23.10 4.52
C VAL A 107 3.38 24.55 4.25
N HIS A 108 2.57 25.13 5.15
CA HIS A 108 2.38 26.59 5.19
C HIS A 108 3.66 27.26 5.71
N PRO A 109 4.19 28.29 5.04
CA PRO A 109 5.32 29.03 5.58
C PRO A 109 4.89 29.86 6.80
N LEU A 110 5.74 29.92 7.82
CA LEU A 110 5.68 30.89 8.93
C LEU A 110 5.94 32.35 8.48
N SER A 111 5.84 32.65 7.18
CA SER A 111 6.16 33.95 6.59
C SER A 111 4.89 34.77 6.37
N LYS A 112 4.81 35.93 7.03
CA LYS A 112 3.71 36.90 7.01
C LYS A 112 3.65 37.76 5.73
N ASP A 113 3.95 37.21 4.55
CA ASP A 113 3.89 37.99 3.31
C ASP A 113 2.81 37.43 2.35
N PRO A 114 1.65 38.11 2.23
CA PRO A 114 0.52 37.66 1.42
C PRO A 114 0.74 37.83 -0.10
N SER A 115 1.87 38.39 -0.54
CA SER A 115 2.06 38.81 -1.93
C SER A 115 2.71 37.77 -2.87
N ARG A 116 2.90 36.52 -2.43
CA ARG A 116 3.46 35.44 -3.27
C ARG A 116 2.68 34.13 -3.15
N GLU A 117 1.42 34.14 -3.59
CA GLU A 117 0.69 32.93 -3.98
C GLU A 117 1.26 32.35 -5.29
N ARG A 118 2.50 31.88 -5.23
CA ARG A 118 2.99 30.88 -6.15
C ARG A 118 2.79 29.54 -5.46
N ILE A 119 1.66 28.90 -5.74
CA ILE A 119 1.41 27.45 -5.56
C ILE A 119 2.35 26.71 -6.53
N VAL A 120 3.66 26.89 -6.36
CA VAL A 120 4.69 26.15 -7.06
C VAL A 120 4.91 24.91 -6.22
N LYS A 121 4.29 23.80 -6.63
CA LYS A 121 4.70 22.40 -6.38
C LYS A 121 5.76 22.23 -5.28
N ARG A 122 5.45 22.56 -4.03
CA ARG A 122 6.34 22.22 -2.92
C ARG A 122 6.11 20.75 -2.58
N PRO A 123 7.17 19.96 -2.33
CA PRO A 123 7.01 18.56 -1.98
C PRO A 123 6.18 18.49 -0.70
N LEU A 124 5.11 17.70 -0.74
CA LEU A 124 4.37 17.36 0.46
C LEU A 124 5.36 16.66 1.41
N GLN A 125 5.43 17.11 2.67
CA GLN A 125 6.35 16.51 3.63
C GLN A 125 5.59 15.47 4.45
N GLU A 126 5.99 14.22 4.30
CA GLU A 126 5.52 13.10 5.12
C GLU A 126 6.50 12.91 6.28
N ARG A 127 5.97 12.67 7.48
CA ARG A 127 6.81 12.19 8.59
C ARG A 127 6.92 10.68 8.45
N THR A 128 8.16 10.19 8.36
CA THR A 128 8.45 8.78 8.12
C THR A 128 9.17 8.13 9.30
N VAL A 129 8.92 6.84 9.49
CA VAL A 129 9.67 5.96 10.37
C VAL A 129 10.43 4.96 9.51
N THR A 130 11.69 4.72 9.84
CA THR A 130 12.46 3.65 9.20
C THR A 130 12.15 2.33 9.88
N ILE A 131 11.71 1.34 9.12
CA ILE A 131 11.54 -0.05 9.54
C ILE A 131 12.76 -0.83 9.09
N ASP A 132 13.29 -1.69 9.96
CA ASP A 132 14.55 -2.39 9.70
C ASP A 132 14.32 -3.58 8.76
N ALA A 133 13.21 -4.31 8.90
CA ALA A 133 12.78 -5.32 7.92
C ALA A 133 11.25 -5.46 7.86
N ALA A 134 10.70 -5.79 6.69
CA ALA A 134 9.33 -6.28 6.54
C ALA A 134 9.37 -7.72 6.03
N VAL A 135 8.80 -8.64 6.79
CA VAL A 135 8.87 -10.10 6.61
C VAL A 135 7.46 -10.70 6.59
N ASP A 136 7.36 -12.02 6.44
CA ASP A 136 6.10 -12.76 6.31
C ASP A 136 5.23 -12.22 5.18
N SER A 137 5.86 -11.95 4.02
CA SER A 137 5.19 -11.32 2.88
C SER A 137 4.49 -10.00 3.26
N GLY A 138 5.10 -9.23 4.16
CA GLY A 138 4.67 -7.88 4.55
C GLY A 138 3.70 -7.83 5.72
N ALA A 139 3.31 -8.99 6.27
CA ALA A 139 2.44 -9.06 7.43
C ALA A 139 3.13 -8.59 8.71
N THR A 140 4.47 -8.72 8.79
CA THR A 140 5.24 -8.41 10.01
C THR A 140 6.32 -7.38 9.73
N TRP A 141 6.33 -6.31 10.52
CA TRP A 141 7.42 -5.34 10.55
C TRP A 141 8.35 -5.58 11.72
N ILE A 142 9.65 -5.54 11.48
CA ILE A 142 10.69 -5.64 12.51
C ILE A 142 11.35 -4.28 12.68
N LYS A 143 11.35 -3.80 13.92
CA LYS A 143 12.00 -2.55 14.32
C LYS A 143 12.99 -2.80 15.44
N PHE A 144 14.25 -2.46 15.19
CA PHE A 144 15.26 -2.46 16.22
C PHE A 144 15.27 -1.11 16.95
N ILE A 145 15.18 -1.15 18.28
CA ILE A 145 15.26 0.04 19.14
C ILE A 145 16.45 -0.13 20.08
N SER A 146 17.29 0.90 20.17
CA SER A 146 18.44 0.94 21.07
C SER A 146 18.12 1.77 22.29
N VAL A 147 18.20 1.17 23.47
CA VAL A 147 18.03 1.82 24.77
C VAL A 147 18.76 1.01 25.85
N THR A 148 19.54 1.66 26.72
CA THR A 148 20.20 0.96 27.82
C THR A 148 19.25 0.81 29.01
N PRO A 149 19.41 -0.23 29.86
CA PRO A 149 18.55 -0.42 31.03
C PRO A 149 18.51 0.84 31.92
N LYS A 150 19.68 1.39 32.25
CA LYS A 150 19.81 2.62 33.06
C LYS A 150 19.14 3.84 32.43
N ALA A 151 19.22 3.99 31.10
CA ALA A 151 18.57 5.12 30.43
C ALA A 151 17.05 4.98 30.45
N LEU A 152 16.54 3.75 30.35
CA LEU A 152 15.11 3.49 30.45
C LEU A 152 14.60 3.70 31.89
N GLU A 153 15.31 3.18 32.88
CA GLU A 153 15.00 3.41 34.31
C GLU A 153 14.95 4.91 34.63
N TYR A 154 15.96 5.67 34.20
CA TYR A 154 15.97 7.12 34.38
C TYR A 154 14.77 7.81 33.72
N GLN A 155 14.36 7.37 32.53
CA GLN A 155 13.18 7.91 31.85
C GLN A 155 11.89 7.58 32.62
N VAL A 156 11.77 6.37 33.17
CA VAL A 156 10.63 5.96 33.98
C VAL A 156 10.55 6.79 35.26
N ASP A 157 11.67 6.92 35.97
CA ASP A 157 11.77 7.72 37.20
C ASP A 157 11.45 9.20 36.93
N ALA A 158 11.99 9.77 35.85
CA ALA A 158 11.74 11.16 35.46
C ALA A 158 10.28 11.45 35.11
N THR A 159 9.52 10.42 34.72
CA THR A 159 8.07 10.54 34.46
C THR A 159 7.21 10.43 35.70
N ASN A 160 7.80 10.26 36.90
CA ASN A 160 7.10 9.95 38.15
C ASN A 160 6.06 8.83 37.95
N TRP A 161 6.39 7.83 37.13
CA TRP A 161 5.54 6.67 36.95
C TRP A 161 5.74 5.76 38.17
N GLU A 162 5.13 6.18 39.29
CA GLU A 162 5.27 5.55 40.60
C GLU A 162 4.88 4.08 40.54
N SER A 163 5.72 3.26 41.17
CA SER A 163 5.41 1.86 41.43
C SER A 163 4.35 1.83 42.53
N ASP A 164 3.08 1.74 42.16
CA ASP A 164 2.04 1.26 43.09
C ASP A 164 2.32 -0.24 43.37
N SER A 165 3.36 -0.49 44.15
CA SER A 165 3.63 -1.78 44.76
C SER A 165 3.63 -1.58 46.27
N GLU A 166 2.45 -1.85 46.85
CA GLU A 166 2.25 -2.51 48.13
C GLU A 166 2.83 -1.82 49.37
N ASN A 167 2.07 -0.85 49.91
CA ASN A 167 1.87 -0.68 51.36
C ASN A 167 0.79 0.39 51.60
N ASP A 168 -0.48 0.01 51.51
CA ASP A 168 -1.49 0.63 52.38
C ASP A 168 -2.62 -0.37 52.62
N GLU A 169 -2.56 -1.09 53.75
CA GLU A 169 -3.75 -1.73 54.31
C GLU A 169 -4.68 -0.62 54.80
N GLY A 170 -5.64 -0.21 53.96
CA GLY A 170 -6.51 0.90 54.33
C GLY A 170 -7.61 1.23 53.34
N ASP A 171 -8.68 0.44 53.37
CA ASP A 171 -10.07 0.85 53.24
C ASP A 171 -10.63 1.38 51.89
N ASP A 172 -11.70 0.68 51.51
CA ASP A 172 -12.78 0.95 50.56
C ASP A 172 -12.83 2.33 49.85
N SER A 173 -12.70 2.35 48.51
CA SER A 173 -13.63 3.09 47.64
C SER A 173 -13.33 2.96 46.14
N SER A 174 -14.41 3.02 45.36
CA SER A 174 -14.57 2.79 43.92
C SER A 174 -13.85 3.77 42.96
N VAL A 175 -12.54 3.98 43.10
CA VAL A 175 -11.75 4.93 42.27
C VAL A 175 -10.84 4.21 41.24
N GLY A 176 -11.39 3.23 40.50
CA GLY A 176 -10.57 2.30 39.73
C GLY A 176 -10.25 2.64 38.26
N ARG A 177 -10.83 3.70 37.67
CA ARG A 177 -10.73 3.95 36.20
C ARG A 177 -10.20 5.32 35.80
N ALA A 178 -10.34 6.34 36.66
CA ALA A 178 -9.83 7.69 36.38
C ALA A 178 -8.34 7.84 36.72
N GLU A 179 -7.86 7.23 37.81
CA GLU A 179 -6.43 7.20 38.21
C GLU A 179 -5.55 6.49 37.15
N ARG A 180 -6.00 5.32 36.66
CA ARG A 180 -5.31 4.57 35.59
C ARG A 180 -5.11 5.37 34.30
N HIS A 181 -6.00 6.31 34.00
CA HIS A 181 -5.88 7.15 32.81
C HIS A 181 -4.83 8.26 32.99
N ARG A 182 -4.64 8.76 34.22
CA ARG A 182 -3.61 9.79 34.53
C ARG A 182 -2.19 9.22 34.58
N THR A 183 -2.02 7.97 35.05
CA THR A 183 -0.70 7.29 35.08
C THR A 183 -0.20 6.88 33.69
N ILE A 184 -1.10 6.59 32.74
CA ILE A 184 -0.77 6.24 31.34
C ILE A 184 -0.20 7.44 30.57
N ASP A 185 -0.62 8.67 30.90
CA ASP A 185 -0.11 9.88 30.24
C ASP A 185 1.34 10.21 30.62
N GLY A 186 1.79 9.89 31.84
CA GLY A 186 3.16 10.14 32.30
C GLY A 186 4.21 9.40 31.45
N LEU A 187 3.94 8.14 31.11
CA LEU A 187 4.77 7.35 30.22
C LEU A 187 4.83 7.84 28.77
N SER A 188 3.81 8.59 28.32
CA SER A 188 3.83 9.13 26.96
C SER A 188 4.98 10.14 26.77
N TYR A 189 5.59 10.62 27.86
CA TYR A 189 6.78 11.48 27.87
C TYR A 189 8.10 10.69 27.96
N CYS A 190 8.06 9.37 28.17
CA CYS A 190 9.25 8.52 28.04
C CYS A 190 9.64 8.44 26.56
N ASP A 191 10.85 8.91 26.21
CA ASP A 191 11.36 8.94 24.84
C ASP A 191 11.31 7.58 24.15
N PHE A 192 11.60 6.51 24.90
CA PHE A 192 11.51 5.15 24.38
C PHE A 192 10.08 4.76 24.01
N VAL A 193 9.12 5.05 24.89
CA VAL A 193 7.68 4.80 24.63
C VAL A 193 7.18 5.68 23.48
N ALA A 194 7.60 6.94 23.40
CA ALA A 194 7.24 7.84 22.30
C ALA A 194 7.75 7.32 20.94
N LYS A 195 8.97 6.76 20.89
CA LYS A 195 9.50 6.10 19.69
C LYS A 195 8.69 4.87 19.33
N ALA A 196 8.40 3.99 20.29
CA ALA A 196 7.57 2.80 20.06
C ALA A 196 6.18 3.18 19.54
N LYS A 197 5.54 4.17 20.16
CA LYS A 197 4.24 4.74 19.76
C LYS A 197 4.25 5.27 18.33
N THR A 198 5.33 5.95 17.92
CA THR A 198 5.50 6.44 16.55
C THR A 198 5.59 5.28 15.54
N VAL A 199 6.32 4.21 15.88
CA VAL A 199 6.45 3.02 15.02
C VAL A 199 5.12 2.27 14.92
N VAL A 200 4.40 2.13 16.04
CA VAL A 200 3.04 1.54 16.06
C VAL A 200 2.09 2.38 15.21
N GLN A 201 2.15 3.70 15.31
CA GLN A 201 1.33 4.58 14.48
C GLN A 201 1.68 4.43 13.00
N ALA A 202 2.96 4.26 12.66
CA ALA A 202 3.37 3.94 11.30
C ALA A 202 2.77 2.59 10.85
N ALA A 203 2.84 1.54 11.68
CA ALA A 203 2.25 0.24 11.35
C ALA A 203 0.74 0.35 11.11
N LYS A 204 0.00 1.05 11.99
CA LYS A 204 -1.43 1.36 11.83
C LYS A 204 -1.72 2.11 10.53
N TRP A 205 -0.96 3.18 10.26
CA TRP A 205 -1.09 4.00 9.07
C TRP A 205 -0.88 3.22 7.78
N ASN A 206 0.00 2.22 7.83
CA ASN A 206 0.33 1.38 6.69
C ASN A 206 -0.41 0.03 6.69
N GLN A 207 -1.35 -0.16 7.63
CA GLN A 207 -2.13 -1.39 7.79
C GLN A 207 -1.27 -2.66 7.89
N CYS A 208 -0.11 -2.54 8.55
CA CYS A 208 0.72 -3.68 8.89
C CYS A 208 0.18 -4.33 10.18
N PRO A 209 -0.29 -5.58 10.15
CA PRO A 209 -0.99 -6.18 11.29
C PRO A 209 -0.07 -6.59 12.45
N GLN A 210 1.22 -6.83 12.19
CA GLN A 210 2.16 -7.26 13.22
C GLN A 210 3.41 -6.37 13.25
N LEU A 211 3.78 -5.92 14.45
CA LEU A 211 4.99 -5.16 14.72
C LEU A 211 5.83 -5.89 15.77
N HIS A 212 7.06 -6.24 15.41
CA HIS A 212 8.04 -6.83 16.29
C HIS A 212 9.13 -5.82 16.65
N LEU A 213 9.11 -5.37 17.90
CA LEU A 213 10.16 -4.53 18.47
C LEU A 213 11.28 -5.39 19.03
N VAL A 214 12.51 -5.19 18.57
CA VAL A 214 13.68 -5.96 19.01
C VAL A 214 14.68 -5.08 19.74
N ILE A 215 14.99 -5.44 20.98
CA ILE A 215 15.74 -4.63 21.95
C ILE A 215 16.83 -5.49 22.62
N PRO A 216 17.96 -5.77 21.94
CA PRO A 216 19.04 -6.63 22.44
C PRO A 216 19.82 -6.09 23.63
N SER A 217 19.65 -4.81 23.97
CA SER A 217 20.32 -4.18 25.11
C SER A 217 19.56 -4.36 26.42
N LEU A 218 18.29 -4.80 26.36
CA LEU A 218 17.46 -5.06 27.54
C LEU A 218 17.34 -6.57 27.77
N ARG A 219 17.17 -6.97 29.03
CA ARG A 219 16.89 -8.34 29.44
C ARG A 219 15.65 -8.34 30.31
N GLU A 220 14.68 -9.19 29.96
CA GLU A 220 13.45 -9.33 30.75
C GLU A 220 13.75 -10.03 32.07
N GLY A 221 13.12 -9.53 33.16
CA GLY A 221 13.27 -10.07 34.52
C GLY A 221 14.42 -9.49 35.33
N GLU A 222 15.26 -8.60 34.77
CA GLU A 222 16.37 -7.97 35.48
C GLU A 222 15.95 -6.69 36.23
N SER A 223 14.94 -5.96 35.73
CA SER A 223 14.49 -4.69 36.31
C SER A 223 12.99 -4.55 36.19
N GLY A 224 12.31 -4.47 37.35
CA GLY A 224 10.86 -4.33 37.40
C GLY A 224 10.34 -3.08 36.69
N ALA A 225 11.12 -1.98 36.68
CA ALA A 225 10.77 -0.78 35.93
C ALA A 225 10.79 -1.01 34.42
N VAL A 226 11.84 -1.68 33.92
CA VAL A 226 11.96 -2.05 32.51
C VAL A 226 10.83 -3.00 32.11
N ASP A 227 10.58 -4.04 32.90
CA ASP A 227 9.57 -5.05 32.61
C ASP A 227 8.16 -4.45 32.55
N ARG A 228 7.85 -3.47 33.42
CA ARG A 228 6.59 -2.72 33.34
C ARG A 228 6.45 -1.94 32.04
N VAL A 229 7.50 -1.25 31.58
CA VAL A 229 7.47 -0.55 30.28
C VAL A 229 7.27 -1.53 29.13
N LEU A 230 7.98 -2.66 29.14
CA LEU A 230 7.84 -3.69 28.10
C LEU A 230 6.42 -4.26 28.07
N ASN A 231 5.83 -4.53 29.24
CA ASN A 231 4.45 -4.96 29.34
C ASN A 231 3.48 -3.89 28.83
N TYR A 232 3.66 -2.63 29.21
CA TYR A 232 2.86 -1.51 28.70
C TYR A 232 2.90 -1.42 27.17
N ILE A 233 4.06 -1.60 26.54
CA ILE A 233 4.18 -1.60 25.08
C ILE A 233 3.37 -2.73 24.44
N ARG A 234 3.40 -3.92 25.04
CA ARG A 234 2.66 -5.10 24.55
C ARG A 234 1.15 -4.94 24.71
N THR A 235 0.69 -4.42 25.84
CA THR A 235 -0.75 -4.38 26.17
C THR A 235 -1.43 -3.08 25.73
N GLU A 236 -0.78 -1.93 25.89
CA GLU A 236 -1.42 -0.61 25.73
C GLU A 236 -1.10 0.07 24.39
N LEU A 237 0.11 -0.13 23.83
CA LEU A 237 0.43 0.46 22.52
C LEU A 237 -0.16 -0.37 21.37
N GLY A 238 -0.19 -1.69 21.53
CA GLY A 238 -0.90 -2.59 20.63
C GLY A 238 -2.41 -2.37 20.64
N GLY A 239 -3.12 -3.04 19.74
CA GLY A 239 -4.57 -2.96 19.72
C GLY A 239 -5.20 -3.89 18.69
N LYS A 240 -6.48 -3.66 18.38
CA LYS A 240 -7.22 -4.47 17.39
C LYS A 240 -6.58 -4.43 16.01
N ASP A 241 -5.96 -3.30 15.64
CA ASP A 241 -5.42 -3.10 14.29
C ASP A 241 -3.95 -3.56 14.14
N VAL A 242 -3.16 -3.56 15.23
CA VAL A 242 -1.74 -3.94 15.22
C VAL A 242 -1.39 -4.70 16.49
N THR A 243 -0.86 -5.91 16.31
CA THR A 243 -0.27 -6.71 17.40
C THR A 243 1.19 -6.33 17.58
N VAL A 244 1.59 -6.02 18.81
CA VAL A 244 2.99 -5.64 19.13
C VAL A 244 3.66 -6.75 19.92
N THR A 245 4.72 -7.32 19.36
CA THR A 245 5.60 -8.26 20.06
C THR A 245 6.92 -7.57 20.40
N VAL A 246 7.54 -7.98 21.51
CA VAL A 246 8.80 -7.40 21.97
C VAL A 246 9.78 -8.52 22.32
N SER A 247 10.98 -8.46 21.75
CA SER A 247 12.06 -9.42 21.99
C SER A 247 13.28 -8.73 22.59
N CYS A 248 13.65 -9.15 23.79
CA CYS A 248 14.84 -8.70 24.52
C CYS A 248 16.01 -9.69 24.40
N ALA A 249 17.19 -9.34 24.92
CA ALA A 249 18.44 -10.09 24.73
C ALA A 249 18.38 -11.57 25.12
N ASN A 250 17.53 -11.91 26.10
CA ASN A 250 17.29 -13.27 26.57
C ASN A 250 16.19 -14.01 25.80
N SER A 251 15.57 -13.39 24.79
CA SER A 251 14.55 -14.03 23.96
C SER A 251 15.16 -15.04 22.97
N PRO A 252 14.45 -16.12 22.62
CA PRO A 252 14.91 -17.12 21.63
C PRO A 252 15.36 -16.50 20.31
N LEU A 253 14.70 -15.41 19.89
CA LEU A 253 15.03 -14.68 18.67
C LEU A 253 16.47 -14.14 18.66
N LEU A 254 17.02 -13.79 19.82
CA LEU A 254 18.37 -13.24 19.96
C LEU A 254 19.39 -14.24 20.51
N THR A 255 18.95 -15.31 21.19
CA THR A 255 19.85 -16.31 21.80
C THR A 255 20.11 -17.52 20.90
N GLU A 256 19.14 -17.93 20.09
CA GLU A 256 19.32 -19.08 19.19
C GLU A 256 20.26 -18.73 18.03
N PRO A 257 21.07 -19.67 17.53
CA PRO A 257 21.87 -19.43 16.33
C PRO A 257 20.95 -19.22 15.11
N PRO A 258 21.33 -18.34 14.16
CA PRO A 258 20.61 -18.25 12.90
C PRO A 258 20.75 -19.57 12.11
N PRO A 259 19.79 -19.90 11.23
CA PRO A 259 19.91 -21.05 10.35
C PRO A 259 21.08 -20.89 9.37
N GLU A 260 21.49 -22.02 8.77
CA GLU A 260 22.43 -22.04 7.66
C GLU A 260 21.97 -21.12 6.52
N LEU A 261 22.92 -20.44 5.88
CA LEU A 261 22.62 -19.38 4.91
C LEU A 261 21.72 -19.85 3.76
N SER A 262 21.94 -21.05 3.24
CA SER A 262 21.13 -21.61 2.15
C SER A 262 19.65 -21.76 2.55
N ALA A 263 19.39 -22.31 3.73
CA ALA A 263 18.04 -22.45 4.27
C ALA A 263 17.42 -21.07 4.59
N ALA A 264 18.23 -20.13 5.09
CA ALA A 264 17.79 -18.76 5.34
C ALA A 264 17.36 -18.06 4.04
N ILE A 265 18.15 -18.17 2.97
CA ILE A 265 17.84 -17.58 1.66
C ILE A 265 16.56 -18.20 1.10
N GLU A 266 16.42 -19.53 1.14
CA GLU A 266 15.22 -20.23 0.66
C GLU A 266 13.96 -19.73 1.40
N SER A 267 14.05 -19.62 2.73
CA SER A 267 12.97 -19.08 3.57
C SER A 267 12.64 -17.61 3.25
N LEU A 268 13.66 -16.76 3.07
CA LEU A 268 13.48 -15.34 2.80
C LEU A 268 12.90 -15.06 1.40
N VAL A 269 13.22 -15.91 0.42
CA VAL A 269 12.69 -15.84 -0.95
C VAL A 269 11.29 -16.45 -1.05
N SER A 270 10.95 -17.40 -0.17
CA SER A 270 9.62 -18.01 -0.12
C SER A 270 8.55 -16.98 0.23
N VAL A 271 7.79 -16.55 -0.79
CA VAL A 271 6.66 -15.63 -0.65
C VAL A 271 5.35 -16.44 -0.71
N GLU A 272 4.53 -16.35 0.33
CA GLU A 272 3.23 -17.05 0.41
C GLU A 272 2.18 -16.39 -0.51
N ASP A 273 2.23 -15.06 -0.66
CA ASP A 273 1.37 -14.27 -1.54
C ASP A 273 2.19 -13.28 -2.36
N GLU A 274 2.54 -13.67 -3.59
CA GLU A 274 3.33 -12.87 -4.52
C GLU A 274 2.74 -11.47 -4.74
N PHE A 275 1.40 -11.37 -4.73
CA PHE A 275 0.72 -10.12 -4.97
C PHE A 275 0.85 -9.18 -3.77
N SER A 276 0.63 -9.69 -2.56
CA SER A 276 0.84 -8.91 -1.33
C SER A 276 2.31 -8.50 -1.18
N ALA A 277 3.25 -9.34 -1.62
CA ALA A 277 4.67 -9.03 -1.60
C ALA A 277 5.06 -7.89 -2.56
N GLU A 278 4.50 -7.85 -3.77
CA GLU A 278 4.74 -6.76 -4.72
C GLU A 278 4.23 -5.41 -4.19
N HIS A 279 3.10 -5.43 -3.49
CA HIS A 279 2.44 -4.23 -2.98
C HIS A 279 2.87 -3.85 -1.55
N GLY A 280 3.65 -4.71 -0.89
CA GLY A 280 4.23 -4.47 0.43
C GLY A 280 3.23 -4.54 1.58
N ARG A 281 2.01 -5.08 1.36
CA ARG A 281 0.93 -5.13 2.34
C ARG A 281 0.00 -6.31 2.08
N PRO A 282 -0.45 -7.02 3.14
CA PRO A 282 -1.43 -8.08 2.99
C PRO A 282 -2.79 -7.53 2.58
N LEU A 283 -3.43 -8.18 1.61
CA LEU A 283 -4.83 -7.90 1.29
C LEU A 283 -5.77 -8.55 2.30
N THR A 284 -6.92 -7.91 2.54
CA THR A 284 -7.95 -8.45 3.44
C THR A 284 -8.66 -9.66 2.82
N PRO A 285 -9.16 -10.63 3.63
CA PRO A 285 -9.89 -11.80 3.13
C PRO A 285 -11.17 -11.46 2.35
N THR A 286 -11.74 -10.28 2.63
CA THR A 286 -12.85 -9.70 1.86
C THR A 286 -12.37 -8.43 1.16
N ILE A 287 -12.66 -8.31 -0.12
CA ILE A 287 -12.27 -7.18 -0.97
C ILE A 287 -13.50 -6.40 -1.39
N ASN A 288 -13.45 -5.08 -1.17
CA ASN A 288 -14.45 -4.14 -1.65
C ASN A 288 -14.06 -3.62 -3.03
N LEU A 289 -14.94 -3.79 -4.02
CA LEU A 289 -14.68 -3.45 -5.41
C LEU A 289 -15.33 -2.11 -5.78
N ASP A 290 -14.54 -1.21 -6.37
CA ASP A 290 -15.10 -0.04 -7.03
C ASP A 290 -15.72 -0.42 -8.40
N PRO A 291 -16.58 0.45 -8.97
CA PRO A 291 -17.14 0.21 -10.29
C PRO A 291 -16.09 0.09 -11.40
N GLY A 292 -14.93 0.74 -11.28
CA GLY A 292 -13.86 0.64 -12.27
C GLY A 292 -13.26 -0.76 -12.37
N VAL A 293 -13.13 -1.46 -11.24
CA VAL A 293 -12.70 -2.86 -11.17
C VAL A 293 -13.80 -3.78 -11.70
N LEU A 294 -15.07 -3.55 -11.33
CA LEU A 294 -16.20 -4.32 -11.88
C LEU A 294 -16.28 -4.22 -13.41
N ILE A 295 -16.10 -3.02 -13.96
CA ILE A 295 -16.00 -2.80 -15.40
C ILE A 295 -14.81 -3.56 -16.00
N SER A 296 -13.66 -3.51 -15.33
CA SER A 296 -12.46 -4.19 -15.81
C SER A 296 -12.61 -5.71 -15.82
N LEU A 297 -13.37 -6.28 -14.88
CA LEU A 297 -13.68 -7.71 -14.79
C LEU A 297 -14.61 -8.23 -15.89
N VAL A 298 -15.26 -7.36 -16.65
CA VAL A 298 -16.17 -7.77 -17.72
C VAL A 298 -15.77 -7.22 -19.08
N SER A 299 -14.87 -6.23 -19.12
CA SER A 299 -14.47 -5.56 -20.34
C SER A 299 -13.88 -6.53 -21.35
N ASP A 300 -14.39 -6.47 -22.57
CA ASP A 300 -13.89 -7.22 -23.72
C ASP A 300 -12.38 -7.10 -23.90
N MET A 301 -11.85 -5.94 -23.52
CA MET A 301 -10.44 -5.62 -23.59
C MET A 301 -9.53 -6.50 -22.74
N HIS A 302 -10.08 -7.18 -21.74
CA HIS A 302 -9.31 -8.03 -20.84
C HIS A 302 -9.60 -9.52 -21.01
N HIS A 303 -10.62 -9.88 -21.79
CA HIS A 303 -11.03 -11.27 -22.03
C HIS A 303 -10.71 -11.77 -23.44
N GLY A 304 -10.14 -10.94 -24.32
CA GLY A 304 -9.84 -11.31 -25.71
C GLY A 304 -8.56 -10.68 -26.26
N PRO A 305 -8.07 -11.18 -27.41
CA PRO A 305 -6.91 -10.61 -28.08
C PRO A 305 -7.26 -9.22 -28.61
N ILE A 306 -6.56 -8.19 -28.12
CA ILE A 306 -6.63 -6.85 -28.70
C ILE A 306 -5.47 -6.68 -29.67
N PRO A 307 -5.74 -6.35 -30.96
CA PRO A 307 -4.69 -5.95 -31.88
C PRO A 307 -3.92 -4.76 -31.31
N GLN A 308 -2.59 -4.87 -31.20
CA GLN A 308 -1.76 -3.75 -30.76
C GLN A 308 -1.88 -2.57 -31.74
N GLN A 309 -1.66 -1.34 -31.25
CA GLN A 309 -1.53 -0.17 -32.11
C GLN A 309 -0.48 -0.38 -33.21
N PRO A 310 -0.61 0.26 -34.39
CA PRO A 310 0.47 0.33 -35.36
C PRO A 310 1.78 0.80 -34.73
N LEU A 311 2.91 0.21 -35.15
CA LEU A 311 4.24 0.48 -34.57
C LEU A 311 4.63 1.97 -34.55
N SER A 312 4.19 2.74 -35.53
CA SER A 312 4.43 4.19 -35.61
C SER A 312 3.70 4.97 -34.50
N GLN A 313 2.49 4.55 -34.11
CA GLN A 313 1.75 5.12 -32.98
C GLN A 313 2.38 4.68 -31.65
N GLN A 314 2.76 3.40 -31.52
CA GLN A 314 3.48 2.89 -30.35
C GLN A 314 4.77 3.67 -30.06
N LYS A 315 5.54 4.04 -31.11
CA LYS A 315 6.74 4.88 -30.98
C LYS A 315 6.44 6.26 -30.40
N VAL A 316 5.40 6.93 -30.90
CA VAL A 316 5.00 8.25 -30.38
C VAL A 316 4.54 8.15 -28.92
N VAL A 317 3.78 7.11 -28.58
CA VAL A 317 3.34 6.85 -27.21
C VAL A 317 4.54 6.62 -26.30
N THR A 318 5.45 5.72 -26.67
CA THR A 318 6.66 5.40 -25.90
C THR A 318 7.53 6.64 -25.67
N LEU A 319 7.78 7.43 -26.71
CA LEU A 319 8.55 8.68 -26.61
C LEU A 319 7.84 9.75 -25.77
N SER A 320 6.51 9.81 -25.79
CA SER A 320 5.73 10.71 -24.93
C SER A 320 5.72 10.31 -23.45
N LEU A 321 6.11 9.06 -23.15
CA LEU A 321 6.16 8.50 -21.79
C LEU A 321 7.60 8.49 -21.24
N GLY A 322 8.61 8.51 -22.12
CA GLY A 322 10.01 8.64 -21.73
C GLY A 322 10.28 9.99 -21.07
N HIS A 323 10.25 10.02 -19.74
CA HIS A 323 10.86 11.08 -18.96
C HIS A 323 12.39 10.85 -18.94
N PRO A 324 13.24 11.89 -19.03
CA PRO A 324 14.69 11.74 -18.94
C PRO A 324 15.18 11.08 -17.62
N ASP A 325 14.33 11.01 -16.59
CA ASP A 325 14.66 10.46 -15.27
C ASP A 325 14.24 8.99 -15.07
N ASN A 326 13.65 8.33 -16.07
CA ASN A 326 13.30 6.90 -15.97
C ASN A 326 13.66 6.13 -17.27
N PRO A 327 14.83 5.46 -17.33
CA PRO A 327 15.32 4.77 -18.53
C PRO A 327 14.63 3.43 -18.82
N GLU A 328 13.74 2.96 -17.94
CA GLU A 328 12.89 1.80 -18.23
C GLU A 328 11.85 2.19 -19.28
N LYS A 329 11.99 1.67 -20.50
CA LYS A 329 10.98 1.83 -21.55
C LYS A 329 9.66 1.27 -21.00
N PRO A 330 8.56 2.04 -20.96
CA PRO A 330 7.27 1.46 -20.61
C PRO A 330 6.92 0.44 -21.69
N GLU A 331 7.06 -0.85 -21.38
CA GLU A 331 6.63 -1.92 -22.27
C GLU A 331 5.13 -1.76 -22.49
N LEU A 332 4.75 -1.66 -23.77
CA LEU A 332 3.34 -1.65 -24.19
C LEU A 332 2.82 -3.09 -24.12
N ASP A 333 2.77 -3.65 -22.91
CA ASP A 333 2.18 -4.97 -22.68
C ASP A 333 0.73 -4.98 -23.18
N GLY A 334 0.33 -6.05 -23.86
CA GLY A 334 -1.06 -6.25 -24.24
C GLY A 334 -1.96 -6.26 -22.99
N ARG A 335 -3.08 -5.51 -23.00
CA ARG A 335 -4.08 -5.52 -21.92
C ARG A 335 -4.67 -6.91 -21.64
N GLN A 336 -4.49 -7.87 -22.54
CA GLN A 336 -4.86 -9.28 -22.36
C GLN A 336 -4.22 -9.92 -21.11
N ASP A 337 -3.11 -9.37 -20.62
CA ASP A 337 -2.45 -9.86 -19.40
C ASP A 337 -2.96 -9.19 -18.12
N LEU A 338 -3.88 -8.22 -18.19
CA LEU A 338 -4.35 -7.50 -17.00
C LEU A 338 -5.07 -8.42 -16.00
N LEU A 339 -6.02 -9.23 -16.46
CA LEU A 339 -6.71 -10.17 -15.58
C LEU A 339 -5.71 -11.15 -14.93
N PRO A 340 -4.92 -11.94 -15.68
CA PRO A 340 -4.08 -12.97 -15.08
C PRO A 340 -2.91 -12.41 -14.27
N ARG A 341 -2.35 -11.23 -14.62
CA ARG A 341 -1.20 -10.66 -13.90
C ARG A 341 -1.56 -9.71 -12.77
N VAL A 342 -2.71 -9.03 -12.85
CA VAL A 342 -3.03 -7.93 -11.92
C VAL A 342 -4.31 -8.19 -11.15
N LEU A 343 -5.44 -8.42 -11.83
CA LEU A 343 -6.73 -8.51 -11.13
C LEU A 343 -6.96 -9.87 -10.47
N PHE A 344 -6.77 -10.99 -11.18
CA PHE A 344 -6.99 -12.32 -10.60
C PHE A 344 -6.08 -12.61 -9.40
N PRO A 345 -4.77 -12.28 -9.41
CA PRO A 345 -3.94 -12.42 -8.20
C PRO A 345 -4.47 -11.61 -7.01
N ALA A 346 -5.02 -10.42 -7.24
CA ALA A 346 -5.60 -9.58 -6.19
C ALA A 346 -6.94 -10.12 -5.64
N LEU A 347 -7.69 -10.89 -6.43
CA LEU A 347 -9.08 -11.26 -6.13
C LEU A 347 -9.27 -12.74 -5.76
N ARG A 348 -8.41 -13.64 -6.24
CA ARG A 348 -8.55 -15.08 -6.02
C ARG A 348 -8.52 -15.45 -4.54
N GLY A 349 -9.32 -16.44 -4.15
CA GLY A 349 -9.43 -16.93 -2.78
C GLY A 349 -10.06 -15.95 -1.79
N ARG A 350 -10.55 -14.80 -2.25
CA ARG A 350 -11.10 -13.73 -1.39
C ARG A 350 -12.57 -13.51 -1.68
N LYS A 351 -13.34 -13.22 -0.63
CA LYS A 351 -14.74 -12.81 -0.76
C LYS A 351 -14.80 -11.46 -1.45
N LEU A 352 -15.64 -11.33 -2.47
CA LEU A 352 -15.78 -10.09 -3.24
C LEU A 352 -17.09 -9.40 -2.88
N VAL A 353 -17.01 -8.12 -2.52
CA VAL A 353 -18.19 -7.28 -2.21
C VAL A 353 -18.17 -5.99 -3.01
N CYS A 354 -19.34 -5.42 -3.29
CA CYS A 354 -19.49 -4.05 -3.75
C CYS A 354 -20.77 -3.43 -3.17
N THR A 355 -20.82 -2.12 -3.02
CA THR A 355 -21.98 -1.45 -2.43
C THR A 355 -23.18 -1.42 -3.39
N LYS A 356 -24.40 -1.29 -2.86
CA LYS A 356 -25.63 -1.15 -3.66
C LYS A 356 -25.54 -0.03 -4.70
N PHE A 357 -24.96 1.12 -4.35
CA PHE A 357 -24.76 2.23 -5.26
C PHE A 357 -23.76 1.88 -6.37
N ALA A 358 -22.68 1.17 -6.04
CA ALA A 358 -21.70 0.71 -7.02
C ALA A 358 -22.29 -0.32 -7.98
N ALA A 359 -23.06 -1.29 -7.48
CA ALA A 359 -23.77 -2.27 -8.30
C ALA A 359 -24.80 -1.61 -9.23
N SER A 360 -25.56 -0.64 -8.73
CA SER A 360 -26.55 0.11 -9.52
C SER A 360 -25.88 0.93 -10.61
N TYR A 361 -24.80 1.64 -10.29
CA TYR A 361 -24.02 2.40 -11.26
C TYR A 361 -23.39 1.47 -12.32
N PHE A 362 -22.81 0.35 -11.90
CA PHE A 362 -22.26 -0.65 -12.81
C PHE A 362 -23.33 -1.17 -13.78
N ARG A 363 -24.50 -1.60 -13.29
CA ARG A 363 -25.62 -2.05 -14.13
C ARG A 363 -26.08 -0.97 -15.12
N GLN A 364 -26.15 0.29 -14.68
CA GLN A 364 -26.49 1.42 -15.55
C GLN A 364 -25.44 1.63 -16.67
N VAL A 365 -24.16 1.52 -16.35
CA VAL A 365 -23.08 1.62 -17.35
C VAL A 365 -23.20 0.46 -18.34
N ILE A 366 -23.39 -0.76 -17.86
CA ILE A 366 -23.55 -1.95 -18.70
C ILE A 366 -24.73 -1.78 -19.67
N SER A 367 -25.91 -1.45 -19.17
CA SER A 367 -27.10 -1.28 -20.02
C SER A 367 -26.99 -0.15 -21.04
N SER A 368 -26.09 0.82 -20.80
CA SER A 368 -25.95 2.00 -21.65
C SER A 368 -24.94 1.82 -22.76
N ILE A 369 -23.82 1.14 -22.49
CA ILE A 369 -22.63 1.19 -23.36
C ILE A 369 -21.91 -0.16 -23.57
N ALA A 370 -22.36 -1.26 -22.94
CA ALA A 370 -21.72 -2.56 -23.07
C ALA A 370 -21.93 -3.23 -24.44
N THR A 371 -21.03 -4.13 -24.80
CA THR A 371 -21.30 -5.16 -25.82
C THR A 371 -22.17 -6.28 -25.23
N SER A 372 -22.78 -7.11 -26.09
CA SER A 372 -23.54 -8.28 -25.64
C SER A 372 -22.70 -9.26 -24.82
N SER A 373 -21.42 -9.42 -25.16
CA SER A 373 -20.50 -10.29 -24.42
C SER A 373 -20.11 -9.70 -23.06
N GLU A 374 -19.95 -8.38 -22.95
CA GLU A 374 -19.72 -7.67 -21.68
C GLU A 374 -20.96 -7.72 -20.79
N GLU A 375 -22.15 -7.55 -21.35
CA GLU A 375 -23.43 -7.69 -20.65
C GLU A 375 -23.61 -9.13 -20.12
N THR A 376 -23.26 -10.13 -20.94
CA THR A 376 -23.30 -11.54 -20.53
C THR A 376 -22.34 -11.82 -19.39
N ARG A 377 -21.07 -11.37 -19.48
CA ARG A 377 -20.11 -11.50 -18.36
C ARG A 377 -20.57 -10.76 -17.11
N ALA A 378 -21.15 -9.57 -17.25
CA ALA A 378 -21.71 -8.82 -16.14
C ALA A 378 -22.83 -9.57 -15.41
N SER A 379 -23.63 -10.35 -16.14
CA SER A 379 -24.67 -11.20 -15.54
C SER A 379 -24.09 -12.34 -14.68
N PHE A 380 -22.82 -12.73 -14.87
CA PHE A 380 -22.15 -13.70 -14.01
C PHE A 380 -21.49 -13.05 -12.79
N ILE A 381 -20.94 -11.84 -12.96
CA ILE A 381 -20.29 -11.08 -11.88
C ILE A 381 -21.32 -10.55 -10.88
N LEU A 382 -22.41 -9.96 -11.38
CA LEU A 382 -23.52 -9.43 -10.59
C LEU A 382 -24.85 -9.94 -11.17
N PRO A 383 -25.24 -11.18 -10.85
CA PRO A 383 -26.48 -11.77 -11.34
C PRO A 383 -27.72 -10.93 -11.00
N PRO A 384 -28.81 -11.08 -11.79
CA PRO A 384 -30.10 -10.55 -11.41
C PRO A 384 -30.53 -11.05 -10.03
N GLU A 385 -31.28 -10.23 -9.30
CA GLU A 385 -31.80 -10.60 -8.00
C GLU A 385 -32.67 -11.87 -8.10
N GLY A 386 -32.47 -12.81 -7.17
CA GLY A 386 -33.18 -14.10 -7.17
C GLY A 386 -32.56 -15.19 -8.05
N SER A 387 -31.42 -14.92 -8.72
CA SER A 387 -30.65 -15.98 -9.36
C SER A 387 -30.12 -16.99 -8.32
N SER A 388 -30.24 -18.28 -8.61
CA SER A 388 -29.79 -19.39 -7.75
C SER A 388 -28.63 -20.19 -8.36
N THR A 389 -27.96 -19.63 -9.37
CA THR A 389 -26.82 -20.28 -10.04
C THR A 389 -25.68 -20.53 -9.05
N SER A 390 -25.14 -21.75 -9.07
CA SER A 390 -24.00 -22.11 -8.22
C SER A 390 -22.72 -21.38 -8.66
N ARG A 391 -21.75 -21.26 -7.75
CA ARG A 391 -20.45 -20.64 -8.06
C ARG A 391 -19.73 -21.38 -9.19
N GLU A 392 -19.77 -22.70 -9.16
CA GLU A 392 -19.13 -23.58 -10.14
C GLU A 392 -19.72 -23.36 -11.55
N GLU A 393 -21.04 -23.20 -11.64
CA GLU A 393 -21.73 -22.87 -12.88
C GLU A 393 -21.38 -21.46 -13.36
N LEU A 394 -21.36 -20.46 -12.47
CA LEU A 394 -20.98 -19.08 -12.84
C LEU A 394 -19.55 -19.02 -13.41
N LEU A 395 -18.61 -19.72 -12.79
CA LEU A 395 -17.23 -19.79 -13.27
C LEU A 395 -17.14 -20.51 -14.63
N ALA A 396 -17.84 -21.63 -14.78
CA ALA A 396 -17.87 -22.38 -16.03
C ALA A 396 -18.47 -21.56 -17.19
N GLU A 397 -19.58 -20.85 -16.96
CA GLU A 397 -20.18 -19.97 -17.96
C GLU A 397 -19.28 -18.77 -18.26
N CYS A 398 -18.71 -18.13 -17.24
CA CYS A 398 -17.80 -17.00 -17.45
C CYS A 398 -16.58 -17.40 -18.30
N GLN A 399 -16.06 -18.63 -18.11
CA GLN A 399 -14.92 -19.13 -18.88
C GLN A 399 -15.23 -19.27 -20.38
N LYS A 400 -16.47 -19.61 -20.75
CA LYS A 400 -16.88 -19.69 -22.18
C LYS A 400 -16.79 -18.33 -22.87
N TRP A 401 -16.94 -17.25 -22.12
CA TRP A 401 -16.89 -15.87 -22.60
C TRP A 401 -15.52 -15.21 -22.40
N SER A 402 -14.48 -16.00 -22.12
CA SER A 402 -13.12 -15.50 -21.93
C SER A 402 -12.06 -16.39 -22.59
N ASN A 403 -11.13 -15.75 -23.29
CA ASN A 403 -9.91 -16.37 -23.79
C ASN A 403 -8.79 -16.41 -22.72
N VAL A 404 -9.04 -15.86 -21.54
CA VAL A 404 -8.14 -15.91 -20.39
C VAL A 404 -8.66 -16.99 -19.43
N SER A 405 -7.75 -17.76 -18.85
CA SER A 405 -8.13 -18.74 -17.82
C SER A 405 -8.68 -18.02 -16.58
N ILE A 406 -9.90 -18.35 -16.20
CA ILE A 406 -10.54 -17.87 -14.99
C ILE A 406 -10.09 -18.76 -13.82
N PRO A 407 -9.62 -18.19 -12.70
CA PRO A 407 -9.22 -18.96 -11.53
C PRO A 407 -10.41 -19.71 -10.92
N SER A 408 -10.21 -20.99 -10.58
CA SER A 408 -11.24 -21.85 -9.96
C SER A 408 -11.58 -21.45 -8.52
N ASP A 409 -10.71 -20.66 -7.88
CA ASP A 409 -10.86 -20.10 -6.55
C ASP A 409 -11.34 -18.64 -6.55
N LEU A 410 -11.76 -18.10 -7.70
CA LEU A 410 -12.46 -16.82 -7.76
C LEU A 410 -13.85 -16.96 -7.12
N VAL A 411 -14.19 -16.06 -6.19
CA VAL A 411 -15.46 -16.11 -5.44
C VAL A 411 -16.51 -15.26 -6.16
N LEU A 412 -17.33 -15.90 -6.99
CA LEU A 412 -18.50 -15.31 -7.65
C LEU A 412 -19.81 -15.89 -7.09
N PRO A 413 -20.92 -15.12 -7.11
CA PRO A 413 -21.02 -13.73 -7.57
C PRO A 413 -20.42 -12.73 -6.58
N VAL A 414 -20.22 -11.48 -7.02
CA VAL A 414 -19.88 -10.37 -6.12
C VAL A 414 -21.09 -10.06 -5.24
N GLU A 415 -20.89 -10.05 -3.91
CA GLU A 415 -21.96 -9.79 -2.95
C GLU A 415 -22.25 -8.29 -2.87
N ILE A 416 -23.53 -7.94 -2.96
CA ILE A 416 -23.99 -6.55 -2.85
C ILE A 416 -24.25 -6.24 -1.37
N VAL A 417 -23.55 -5.24 -0.84
CA VAL A 417 -23.64 -4.79 0.56
C VAL A 417 -24.27 -3.40 0.66
N ASP A 418 -24.68 -3.01 1.87
CA ASP A 418 -25.31 -1.72 2.12
C ASP A 418 -24.39 -0.54 1.82
N ASP A 419 -25.01 0.58 1.41
CA ASP A 419 -24.30 1.84 1.16
C ASP A 419 -23.93 2.53 2.48
N VAL A 420 -22.83 3.30 2.44
CA VAL A 420 -22.53 4.31 3.45
C VAL A 420 -22.85 5.69 2.88
N ASP A 421 -23.93 6.28 3.36
CA ASP A 421 -24.31 7.65 3.01
C ASP A 421 -23.66 8.67 3.99
N VAL A 422 -23.58 9.94 3.57
CA VAL A 422 -22.91 11.01 4.33
C VAL A 422 -23.54 11.19 5.71
N GLU A 423 -24.85 11.00 5.82
CA GLU A 423 -25.62 11.13 7.06
C GLU A 423 -25.26 10.04 8.08
N GLN A 424 -24.79 8.87 7.62
CA GLN A 424 -24.42 7.75 8.50
C GLN A 424 -23.01 7.91 9.07
N VAL A 425 -22.16 8.74 8.44
CA VAL A 425 -20.74 8.88 8.81
C VAL A 425 -20.56 9.35 10.25
N GLU A 426 -21.40 10.27 10.73
CA GLU A 426 -21.34 10.69 12.13
C GLU A 426 -21.62 9.54 13.11
N SER A 427 -22.58 8.68 12.79
CA SER A 427 -22.88 7.51 13.61
C SER A 427 -21.72 6.52 13.61
N LEU A 428 -21.10 6.29 12.45
CA LEU A 428 -19.94 5.41 12.28
C LEU A 428 -18.69 5.95 12.99
N VAL A 429 -18.53 7.27 13.07
CA VAL A 429 -17.48 7.90 13.88
C VAL A 429 -17.76 7.73 15.36
N ARG A 430 -19.01 7.95 15.80
CA ARG A 430 -19.42 7.77 17.20
C ARG A 430 -19.28 6.31 17.67
N SER A 431 -19.50 5.33 16.79
CA SER A 431 -19.29 3.90 17.08
C SER A 431 -17.83 3.46 17.00
N GLY A 432 -16.91 4.33 16.56
CA GLY A 432 -15.49 4.02 16.41
C GLY A 432 -15.15 3.18 15.17
N GLN A 433 -16.09 2.99 14.23
CA GLN A 433 -15.83 2.30 12.96
C GLN A 433 -15.08 3.18 11.96
N LEU A 434 -15.31 4.50 12.02
CA LEU A 434 -14.58 5.50 11.23
C LEU A 434 -13.82 6.47 12.14
N PRO A 435 -12.64 6.96 11.74
CA PRO A 435 -11.95 8.02 12.47
C PRO A 435 -12.63 9.38 12.26
N PRO A 436 -12.46 10.35 13.17
CA PRO A 436 -13.08 11.67 13.08
C PRO A 436 -12.84 12.40 11.75
N MET A 437 -11.67 12.23 11.13
CA MET A 437 -11.37 12.85 9.83
C MET A 437 -12.33 12.41 8.72
N ALA A 438 -12.96 11.24 8.84
CA ALA A 438 -13.86 10.69 7.82
C ALA A 438 -15.08 11.59 7.57
N LEU A 439 -15.47 12.41 8.55
CA LEU A 439 -16.52 13.42 8.39
C LEU A 439 -16.18 14.46 7.32
N GLY A 440 -14.93 14.92 7.33
CA GLY A 440 -14.44 15.85 6.32
C GLY A 440 -14.29 15.16 4.96
N VAL A 441 -13.78 13.92 4.97
CA VAL A 441 -13.60 13.13 3.75
C VAL A 441 -14.93 12.86 3.05
N ALA A 442 -15.97 12.48 3.79
CA ALA A 442 -17.31 12.24 3.26
C ALA A 442 -17.87 13.45 2.49
N ARG A 443 -17.59 14.67 2.96
CA ARG A 443 -18.07 15.92 2.34
C ARG A 443 -17.34 16.29 1.06
N ASP A 444 -16.10 15.83 0.88
CA ASP A 444 -15.30 16.09 -0.32
C ASP A 444 -15.53 15.05 -1.45
N LEU A 445 -16.21 13.94 -1.14
CA LEU A 445 -16.47 12.84 -2.07
C LEU A 445 -17.89 12.93 -2.68
N SER A 446 -18.04 12.45 -3.91
CA SER A 446 -19.37 12.24 -4.50
C SER A 446 -20.11 11.14 -3.75
N ARG A 447 -21.44 11.07 -3.87
CA ARG A 447 -22.25 10.03 -3.21
C ARG A 447 -21.78 8.60 -3.52
N LEU A 448 -21.47 8.32 -4.78
CA LEU A 448 -20.92 7.02 -5.21
C LEU A 448 -19.59 6.72 -4.49
N ASN A 449 -18.66 7.68 -4.48
CA ASN A 449 -17.36 7.48 -3.84
C ASN A 449 -17.51 7.40 -2.32
N CYS A 450 -18.40 8.17 -1.72
CA CYS A 450 -18.72 8.08 -0.30
C CYS A 450 -19.17 6.66 0.06
N SER A 451 -20.16 6.12 -0.66
CA SER A 451 -20.64 4.75 -0.48
C SER A 451 -19.51 3.73 -0.56
N VAL A 452 -18.74 3.73 -1.66
CA VAL A 452 -17.70 2.71 -1.89
C VAL A 452 -16.55 2.81 -0.88
N TYR A 453 -15.92 3.99 -0.76
CA TYR A 453 -14.67 4.11 -0.02
C TYR A 453 -14.89 4.19 1.50
N LEU A 454 -16.00 4.77 1.96
CA LEU A 454 -16.32 4.76 3.39
C LEU A 454 -16.85 3.40 3.85
N HIS A 455 -17.54 2.63 3.00
CA HIS A 455 -17.90 1.25 3.31
C HIS A 455 -16.64 0.41 3.57
N GLY A 456 -15.66 0.47 2.66
CA GLY A 456 -14.38 -0.22 2.85
C GLY A 456 -13.64 0.25 4.11
N TRP A 457 -13.63 1.56 4.37
CA TRP A 457 -12.98 2.14 5.55
C TRP A 457 -13.63 1.68 6.86
N ALA A 458 -14.96 1.76 6.96
CA ALA A 458 -15.72 1.44 8.15
C ALA A 458 -15.63 -0.05 8.53
N ASN A 459 -15.46 -0.91 7.53
CA ASN A 459 -15.38 -2.36 7.70
C ASN A 459 -13.94 -2.90 7.69
N ARG A 460 -12.92 -2.02 7.68
CA ARG A 460 -11.50 -2.40 7.60
C ARG A 460 -11.18 -3.31 6.40
N LEU A 461 -11.84 -3.07 5.26
CA LEU A 461 -11.63 -3.83 4.03
C LEU A 461 -10.66 -3.12 3.11
N THR A 462 -9.89 -3.90 2.36
CA THR A 462 -9.13 -3.40 1.22
C THR A 462 -10.11 -3.02 0.12
N THR A 463 -10.10 -1.76 -0.27
CA THR A 463 -10.86 -1.29 -1.43
C THR A 463 -9.94 -1.21 -2.64
N ILE A 464 -10.24 -2.01 -3.66
CA ILE A 464 -9.49 -1.98 -4.92
C ILE A 464 -10.16 -0.98 -5.86
N THR A 465 -9.36 -0.09 -6.44
CA THR A 465 -9.82 0.88 -7.41
C THR A 465 -9.00 0.86 -8.69
N GLY A 466 -9.70 0.96 -9.82
CA GLY A 466 -9.07 1.19 -11.12
C GLY A 466 -8.72 2.65 -11.41
N SER A 467 -9.22 3.59 -10.58
CA SER A 467 -9.17 5.03 -10.86
C SER A 467 -8.10 5.74 -10.04
N ARG A 468 -6.99 6.09 -10.71
CA ARG A 468 -5.94 6.95 -10.12
C ARG A 468 -6.48 8.31 -9.66
N GLY A 469 -7.48 8.83 -10.36
CA GLY A 469 -8.11 10.11 -10.02
C GLY A 469 -8.80 10.04 -8.66
N ILE A 470 -9.61 9.00 -8.45
CA ILE A 470 -10.35 8.83 -7.20
C ILE A 470 -9.40 8.46 -6.06
N TYR A 471 -8.43 7.56 -6.29
CA TYR A 471 -7.38 7.27 -5.31
C TYR A 471 -6.70 8.55 -4.80
N ARG A 472 -6.28 9.43 -5.71
CA ARG A 472 -5.70 10.74 -5.33
C ARG A 472 -6.68 11.65 -4.62
N GLN A 473 -7.94 11.68 -5.03
CA GLN A 473 -8.97 12.49 -4.39
C GLN A 473 -9.15 12.09 -2.92
N VAL A 474 -9.23 10.79 -2.63
CA VAL A 474 -9.35 10.29 -1.25
C VAL A 474 -8.11 10.64 -0.44
N HIS A 475 -6.90 10.39 -0.96
CA HIS A 475 -5.66 10.77 -0.28
C HIS A 475 -5.54 12.26 0.01
N ASN A 476 -5.87 13.11 -0.96
CA ASN A 476 -5.84 14.57 -0.78
C ASN A 476 -6.86 15.03 0.27
N SER A 477 -8.04 14.39 0.30
CA SER A 477 -9.06 14.70 1.30
C SER A 477 -8.61 14.28 2.70
N ILE A 478 -7.97 13.10 2.84
CA ILE A 478 -7.34 12.68 4.12
C ILE A 478 -6.30 13.71 4.56
N SER A 479 -5.38 14.13 3.68
CA SER A 479 -4.39 15.17 3.98
C SER A 479 -5.01 16.49 4.45
N LYS A 480 -6.18 16.85 3.92
CA LYS A 480 -6.90 18.09 4.25
C LYS A 480 -7.58 18.03 5.63
N HIS A 481 -8.07 16.87 6.05
CA HIS A 481 -8.89 16.73 7.27
C HIS A 481 -8.17 16.03 8.43
N TRP A 482 -6.99 15.46 8.19
CA TRP A 482 -6.18 14.84 9.24
C TRP A 482 -5.62 15.88 10.20
N LYS A 483 -5.59 15.54 11.50
CA LYS A 483 -5.02 16.37 12.57
C LYS A 483 -3.92 15.62 13.31
N PRO A 484 -2.83 16.29 13.73
CA PRO A 484 -1.72 15.66 14.46
C PRO A 484 -2.12 14.93 15.74
N ASP A 485 -3.19 15.37 16.40
CA ASP A 485 -3.69 14.79 17.65
C ASP A 485 -4.53 13.51 17.43
N GLY A 486 -4.78 13.14 16.16
CA GLY A 486 -5.50 11.95 15.73
C GLY A 486 -4.69 10.67 15.95
N LEU A 487 -4.37 10.36 17.21
CA LEU A 487 -3.43 9.29 17.54
C LEU A 487 -3.94 7.87 17.24
N ASN A 488 -5.22 7.75 16.84
CA ASN A 488 -5.85 6.50 16.38
C ASN A 488 -6.45 6.63 14.98
N ASP A 489 -6.05 7.66 14.24
CA ASP A 489 -6.54 7.91 12.91
C ASP A 489 -5.86 6.96 11.91
N ILE A 490 -6.61 5.92 11.51
CA ILE A 490 -6.19 4.93 10.53
C ILE A 490 -6.85 5.26 9.19
N PRO A 491 -6.08 5.50 8.11
CA PRO A 491 -6.64 5.79 6.80
C PRO A 491 -7.34 4.55 6.20
N PRO A 492 -8.20 4.71 5.19
CA PRO A 492 -8.76 3.58 4.46
C PRO A 492 -7.65 2.77 3.78
N HIS A 493 -7.81 1.45 3.75
CA HIS A 493 -6.90 0.58 3.01
C HIS A 493 -7.29 0.58 1.52
N LEU A 494 -6.55 1.36 0.72
CA LEU A 494 -6.82 1.54 -0.70
C LEU A 494 -5.73 0.94 -1.56
N LEU A 495 -6.12 0.11 -2.52
CA LEU A 495 -5.22 -0.43 -3.52
C LEU A 495 -5.61 0.09 -4.90
N GLN A 496 -4.75 0.91 -5.50
CA GLN A 496 -4.94 1.37 -6.87
C GLN A 496 -4.27 0.41 -7.84
N LEU A 497 -5.06 -0.30 -8.63
CA LEU A 497 -4.55 -1.14 -9.70
C LEU A 497 -4.61 -0.39 -11.01
N TYR A 498 -3.53 -0.51 -11.78
CA TYR A 498 -3.45 0.05 -13.12
C TYR A 498 -4.22 -0.83 -14.09
N VAL A 499 -5.55 -0.75 -14.03
CA VAL A 499 -6.45 -1.48 -14.94
C VAL A 499 -6.53 -0.85 -16.33
N GLY A 500 -6.04 0.38 -16.50
CA GLY A 500 -5.90 1.03 -17.79
C GLY A 500 -4.45 0.99 -18.29
N ARG A 501 -3.95 -0.14 -18.80
CA ARG A 501 -2.67 -0.13 -19.54
C ARG A 501 -2.84 0.56 -20.90
N LEU A 502 -1.79 1.26 -21.34
CA LEU A 502 -1.75 2.17 -22.49
C LEU A 502 -1.70 1.44 -23.83
N LEU A 503 -2.57 0.45 -24.08
CA LEU A 503 -2.65 -0.14 -25.43
C LEU A 503 -2.99 0.94 -26.46
N HIS A 504 -3.85 1.90 -26.09
CA HIS A 504 -4.15 3.07 -26.92
C HIS A 504 -4.19 4.34 -26.04
N ARG A 505 -3.14 5.17 -26.10
CA ARG A 505 -3.16 6.52 -25.51
C ARG A 505 -3.80 7.49 -26.50
N ASP A 506 -4.30 8.62 -26.02
CA ASP A 506 -4.61 9.74 -26.89
C ASP A 506 -3.36 10.22 -27.62
N LYS A 507 -3.55 10.68 -28.85
CA LYS A 507 -2.51 11.36 -29.61
C LYS A 507 -1.98 12.55 -28.80
N PRO A 508 -0.71 12.53 -28.34
CA PRO A 508 -0.18 13.61 -27.52
C PRO A 508 -0.31 14.94 -28.26
N GLY A 509 -0.71 16.02 -27.58
CA GLY A 509 -0.85 17.33 -28.24
C GLY A 509 0.43 17.80 -28.96
N ASN A 510 1.59 17.38 -28.45
CA ASN A 510 2.92 17.66 -28.98
C ASN A 510 3.51 16.54 -29.87
N TRP A 511 2.70 15.58 -30.35
CA TRP A 511 3.16 14.42 -31.13
C TRP A 511 4.06 14.77 -32.33
N ARG A 512 3.81 15.92 -32.99
CA ARG A 512 4.65 16.42 -34.10
C ARG A 512 6.07 16.75 -33.62
N GLN A 513 6.20 17.42 -32.47
CA GLN A 513 7.50 17.79 -31.89
C GLN A 513 8.29 16.56 -31.45
N ILE A 514 7.58 15.56 -30.90
CA ILE A 514 8.15 14.25 -30.52
C ILE A 514 8.75 13.54 -31.74
N LEU A 515 8.11 13.64 -32.91
CA LEU A 515 8.61 13.02 -34.15
C LEU A 515 9.70 13.85 -34.84
N THR A 516 9.64 15.19 -34.78
CA THR A 516 10.66 16.06 -35.39
C THR A 516 11.97 16.14 -34.61
N GLY A 517 12.00 15.65 -33.36
CA GLY A 517 13.23 15.48 -32.57
C GLY A 517 14.09 14.28 -32.97
N VAL A 518 13.65 13.49 -33.97
CA VAL A 518 14.40 12.37 -34.53
C VAL A 518 15.34 12.91 -35.63
N PRO A 519 16.63 12.51 -35.71
CA PRO A 519 17.67 13.23 -36.47
C PRO A 519 17.52 13.32 -38.01
N ASN A 520 16.43 12.83 -38.60
CA ASN A 520 16.16 12.94 -40.02
C ASN A 520 14.69 13.29 -40.18
N GLY A 521 14.38 14.47 -40.69
CA GLY A 521 13.02 14.97 -40.95
C GLY A 521 12.26 14.12 -41.98
N GLY A 522 11.90 12.90 -41.59
CA GLY A 522 11.17 11.94 -42.39
C GLY A 522 9.69 12.27 -42.46
N GLU A 523 9.07 11.88 -43.57
CA GLU A 523 7.62 11.97 -43.76
C GLU A 523 6.88 11.31 -42.59
N VAL A 524 5.90 12.03 -42.04
CA VAL A 524 5.06 11.49 -40.97
C VAL A 524 4.21 10.36 -41.55
N PRO A 525 4.23 9.15 -40.97
CA PRO A 525 3.45 8.04 -41.50
C PRO A 525 1.94 8.38 -41.54
N PRO A 526 1.22 8.06 -42.63
CA PRO A 526 -0.20 8.39 -42.78
C PRO A 526 -1.07 7.91 -41.62
N GLU A 527 -0.73 6.79 -40.99
CA GLU A 527 -1.43 6.24 -39.83
C GLU A 527 -1.27 7.06 -38.54
N VAL A 528 -0.19 7.86 -38.41
CA VAL A 528 -0.04 8.83 -37.32
C VAL A 528 -0.82 10.11 -37.63
N ILE A 529 -0.92 10.49 -38.90
CA ILE A 529 -1.74 11.63 -39.33
C ILE A 529 -3.22 11.32 -39.09
N ARG A 530 -3.67 10.12 -39.50
CA ARG A 530 -5.04 9.61 -39.33
C ARG A 530 -5.39 9.21 -37.91
N TRP A 531 -4.42 9.18 -37.00
CA TRP A 531 -4.68 9.05 -35.56
C TRP A 531 -5.45 10.29 -35.10
N THR A 532 -6.77 10.14 -34.99
CA THR A 532 -7.72 11.17 -34.60
C THR A 532 -7.77 11.35 -33.08
N TYR A 533 -8.10 12.55 -32.62
CA TYR A 533 -8.39 12.84 -31.19
C TYR A 533 -9.62 12.01 -30.74
N PRO A 534 -9.73 11.65 -29.44
CA PRO A 534 -10.57 10.56 -28.94
C PRO A 534 -12.04 11.00 -28.75
N LEU A 535 -12.70 11.40 -29.83
CA LEU A 535 -14.16 11.41 -29.83
C LEU A 535 -14.74 10.25 -30.66
N THR A 536 -13.97 9.56 -31.52
CA THR A 536 -14.61 8.76 -32.57
C THR A 536 -13.90 7.51 -33.09
N THR A 537 -12.86 6.96 -32.46
CA THR A 537 -12.14 5.87 -33.14
C THR A 537 -11.51 4.85 -32.20
N TRP A 538 -12.07 3.64 -32.31
CA TRP A 538 -11.58 2.32 -31.89
C TRP A 538 -12.14 1.76 -30.57
N GLY A 539 -13.24 1.01 -30.72
CA GLY A 539 -13.66 -0.07 -29.82
C GLY A 539 -15.14 -0.02 -29.45
N ARG A 540 -15.91 -1.06 -29.80
CA ARG A 540 -17.08 -1.45 -29.01
C ARG A 540 -16.57 -2.09 -27.72
N GLY A 541 -16.94 -1.53 -26.58
CA GLY A 541 -16.59 -2.05 -25.26
C GLY A 541 -16.47 -0.95 -24.20
N ILE A 542 -16.76 -1.28 -22.95
CA ILE A 542 -16.62 -0.35 -21.84
C ILE A 542 -15.13 -0.19 -21.53
N ASN A 543 -14.58 0.98 -21.86
CA ASN A 543 -13.31 1.44 -21.31
C ASN A 543 -13.55 2.12 -19.97
N SER A 544 -12.63 1.97 -19.02
CA SER A 544 -12.66 2.61 -17.69
C SER A 544 -12.70 4.14 -17.73
N PHE A 545 -12.56 4.74 -18.92
CA PHE A 545 -12.59 6.17 -19.20
C PHE A 545 -13.86 6.63 -19.95
N GLY A 546 -14.85 5.73 -20.10
CA GLY A 546 -16.21 5.99 -20.54
C GLY A 546 -16.35 6.90 -21.75
N MET A 547 -16.38 6.35 -22.97
CA MET A 547 -17.01 6.96 -24.16
C MET A 547 -17.27 5.91 -25.26
N PRO A 548 -18.48 5.85 -25.83
CA PRO A 548 -18.79 5.06 -27.02
C PRO A 548 -18.87 5.96 -28.27
N ASP A 549 -18.11 5.66 -29.32
CA ASP A 549 -18.65 5.61 -30.69
C ASP A 549 -17.57 5.25 -31.71
N SER A 550 -17.66 4.04 -32.27
CA SER A 550 -17.39 3.75 -33.69
C SER A 550 -17.63 2.26 -33.97
N LYS A 551 -18.09 1.95 -35.18
CA LYS A 551 -18.16 0.57 -35.69
C LYS A 551 -16.73 0.05 -35.86
N CYS A 552 -16.22 -0.79 -34.97
CA CYS A 552 -15.19 -1.82 -35.23
C CYS A 552 -14.82 -2.60 -33.95
N TRP A 553 -14.46 -3.87 -34.17
CA TRP A 553 -14.26 -4.99 -33.25
C TRP A 553 -15.56 -5.64 -32.72
N PRO A 554 -15.83 -6.92 -33.07
CA PRO A 554 -17.09 -7.56 -32.78
C PRO A 554 -17.21 -8.11 -31.34
N GLY A 555 -16.13 -8.24 -30.55
CA GLY A 555 -16.20 -8.89 -29.23
C GLY A 555 -15.79 -10.36 -29.30
N VAL A 556 -15.44 -10.95 -28.15
CA VAL A 556 -15.29 -12.42 -28.04
C VAL A 556 -16.70 -13.05 -28.06
N GLY A 557 -16.95 -14.01 -28.96
CA GLY A 557 -18.24 -14.72 -29.08
C GLY A 557 -19.26 -14.10 -30.05
N HIS A 558 -18.89 -13.08 -30.82
CA HIS A 558 -19.83 -12.40 -31.74
C HIS A 558 -20.18 -13.19 -33.01
N ASP A 559 -19.41 -14.23 -33.36
CA ASP A 559 -19.71 -15.06 -34.54
C ASP A 559 -21.06 -15.81 -34.40
N GLU A 560 -21.64 -15.86 -33.19
CA GLU A 560 -22.89 -16.57 -32.90
C GLU A 560 -24.17 -15.69 -33.00
N ILE A 561 -24.07 -14.36 -33.12
CA ILE A 561 -25.21 -13.42 -32.90
C ILE A 561 -25.70 -12.72 -34.19
N GLN A 562 -25.40 -13.22 -35.40
CA GLN A 562 -25.88 -12.58 -36.65
C GLN A 562 -27.41 -12.59 -36.87
N THR A 563 -28.25 -13.01 -35.90
CA THR A 563 -29.70 -13.22 -36.14
C THR A 563 -30.65 -12.19 -35.54
N HIS A 564 -30.27 -11.28 -34.63
CA HIS A 564 -31.25 -10.41 -33.97
C HIS A 564 -30.79 -8.94 -33.91
N GLY A 565 -31.31 -8.10 -34.82
CA GLY A 565 -31.01 -6.66 -34.89
C GLY A 565 -32.10 -5.76 -34.28
N ILE A 566 -31.71 -4.71 -33.57
CA ILE A 566 -32.58 -3.63 -33.01
C ILE A 566 -31.71 -2.34 -32.92
N LYS A 567 -32.00 -1.20 -33.58
CA LYS A 567 -32.99 -0.09 -33.38
C LYS A 567 -32.87 0.69 -32.05
N ASP A 568 -32.17 1.84 -32.05
CA ASP A 568 -32.72 3.17 -31.68
C ASP A 568 -31.64 4.20 -31.25
N HIS A 569 -31.54 5.29 -32.02
CA HIS A 569 -30.55 6.38 -31.85
C HIS A 569 -31.09 7.64 -31.12
N LYS A 570 -32.22 7.56 -30.40
CA LYS A 570 -32.93 8.76 -29.90
C LYS A 570 -32.67 9.16 -28.44
N PHE A 571 -31.90 8.40 -27.66
CA PHE A 571 -31.79 8.63 -26.22
C PHE A 571 -30.79 9.75 -25.81
N LEU A 572 -29.74 9.99 -26.60
CA LEU A 572 -28.62 10.89 -26.22
C LEU A 572 -28.94 12.40 -26.26
N ALA A 573 -30.08 12.82 -26.84
CA ALA A 573 -30.44 14.24 -26.92
C ALA A 573 -31.10 14.78 -25.63
N LYS A 574 -31.61 13.91 -24.73
CA LYS A 574 -32.42 14.34 -23.59
C LYS A 574 -31.60 14.72 -22.35
N HIS A 575 -30.37 14.22 -22.21
CA HIS A 575 -29.55 14.43 -21.01
C HIS A 575 -28.66 15.69 -21.03
N ARG A 576 -28.58 16.43 -22.15
CA ARG A 576 -27.89 17.74 -22.19
C ARG A 576 -28.66 18.89 -21.51
N LYS A 577 -29.93 18.69 -21.13
CA LYS A 577 -30.77 19.75 -20.54
C LYS A 577 -30.85 19.73 -19.00
N LEU A 578 -30.24 18.74 -18.34
CA LEU A 578 -30.29 18.63 -16.86
C LEU A 578 -29.08 19.27 -16.15
N ASP A 579 -28.01 19.63 -16.87
CA ASP A 579 -26.80 20.25 -16.30
C ASP A 579 -26.74 21.79 -16.46
N GLN A 580 -27.83 22.45 -16.90
CA GLN A 580 -27.86 23.91 -17.14
C GLN A 580 -28.96 24.69 -16.39
N LEU A 581 -29.46 24.19 -15.27
CA LEU A 581 -30.39 24.95 -14.42
C LEU A 581 -29.97 24.85 -12.95
N GLY A 582 -29.24 25.86 -12.48
CA GLY A 582 -28.84 25.96 -11.09
C GLY A 582 -27.86 27.09 -10.78
N ASN A 583 -28.20 28.33 -11.12
CA ASN A 583 -27.66 29.52 -10.46
C ASN A 583 -28.70 30.65 -10.54
N PRO A 584 -29.40 30.98 -9.45
CA PRO A 584 -30.13 32.23 -9.35
C PRO A 584 -29.26 33.27 -8.63
N THR A 585 -28.90 34.33 -9.34
CA THR A 585 -28.47 35.59 -8.71
C THR A 585 -29.40 36.71 -9.18
N GLU A 586 -29.93 37.41 -8.17
CA GLU A 586 -30.37 38.80 -8.14
C GLU A 586 -31.72 39.20 -8.77
N SER A 587 -32.72 39.30 -7.89
CA SER A 587 -33.40 40.58 -7.58
C SER A 587 -33.93 40.56 -6.15
#